data_AF-A0A962Z4D0-F1
#
_entry.id   AF-A0A962Z4D0-F1
#
_cell.length_a   1.000
_cell.length_b   1.000
_cell.length_c   1.000
_cell.angle_alpha   90.00
_cell.angle_beta   90.00
_cell.angle_gamma   90.00
#
_symmetry.space_group_name_H-M   'P 1'
#
loop_
_entity.id
_entity.type
_entity.pdbx_description
1 polymer ?
#
loop_
_entity_poly.entity_id
_entity_poly.type
_entity_poly.pdbx_seq_one_letter_code
_entity_poly.pdbx_strand_id
1 'polypeptide(L)' 'NLVSNAIKFTTTGYIQLSVCLIKQDAYSADLRFTVQDTGIGIPEDVQSRLFQSFFQADASTTRKYG' A
#
# COMPACT_ATOMS: atom_id res chain seq x y z
N ASN A 1 -3.05 2.79 6.74
CA ASN A 1 -3.64 2.81 5.38
C ASN A 1 -3.03 1.72 4.50
N LEU A 2 -1.74 1.75 4.17
CA LEU A 2 -1.11 0.77 3.27
C LEU A 2 -1.27 -0.70 3.69
N VAL A 3 -0.96 -1.05 4.96
CA VAL A 3 -1.13 -2.43 5.47
C VAL A 3 -2.59 -2.87 5.43
N SER A 4 -3.53 -1.96 5.73
CA SER A 4 -4.96 -2.25 5.66
C SER A 4 -5.39 -2.57 4.24
N ASN A 5 -4.88 -1.83 3.24
CA ASN A 5 -5.16 -2.10 1.83
C ASN A 5 -4.57 -3.45 1.40
N ALA A 6 -3.33 -3.74 1.80
CA ALA A 6 -2.71 -5.04 1.54
C ALA A 6 -3.55 -6.20 2.09
N ILE A 7 -4.04 -6.11 3.34
CA ILE A 7 -4.93 -7.12 3.96
C ILE A 7 -6.23 -7.25 3.18
N LYS A 8 -6.84 -6.11 2.81
CA LYS A 8 -8.11 -6.07 2.10
C LYS A 8 -8.04 -6.76 0.73
N PHE A 9 -6.92 -6.64 0.02
CA PHE A 9 -6.78 -7.07 -1.38
C PHE A 9 -5.96 -8.36 -1.58
N THR A 10 -5.39 -8.92 -0.52
CA THR A 10 -4.62 -10.18 -0.54
C THR A 10 -5.39 -11.29 0.15
N THR A 11 -6.17 -12.06 -0.61
CA THR A 11 -6.96 -13.19 -0.06
C THR A 11 -6.09 -14.42 0.22
N THR A 12 -5.07 -14.66 -0.61
CA THR A 12 -4.10 -15.74 -0.47
C THR A 12 -2.70 -15.22 -0.80
N GLY A 13 -1.69 -15.81 -0.19
CA GLY A 13 -0.29 -15.38 -0.34
C GLY A 13 0.21 -14.67 0.91
N TYR A 14 0.97 -13.59 0.77
CA TYR A 14 1.61 -12.93 1.90
C TYR A 14 1.58 -11.41 1.80
N ILE A 15 1.77 -10.79 2.96
CA ILE A 15 1.99 -9.36 3.12
C ILE A 15 3.26 -9.21 3.95
N GLN A 16 4.19 -8.41 3.45
CA GLN A 16 5.46 -8.11 4.12
C GLN A 16 5.53 -6.63 4.46
N LEU A 17 5.78 -6.34 5.74
CA LEU A 17 6.20 -5.02 6.21
C LEU A 17 7.70 -5.06 6.48
N SER A 18 8.44 -4.15 5.86
CA SER A 18 9.87 -3.99 6.09
C SER A 18 10.20 -2.56 6.48
N VAL A 19 11.14 -2.40 7.41
CA VAL A 19 11.63 -1.11 7.87
C VAL A 19 13.14 -1.08 7.65
N CYS A 20 13.61 -0.05 6.96
CA CYS A 20 15.03 0.12 6.67
C CYS A 20 15.49 1.52 7.10
N LEU A 21 16.64 1.60 7.75
CA LEU A 21 17.30 2.87 8.02
C LEU A 21 17.92 3.40 6.74
N ILE A 22 17.53 4.61 6.33
CA ILE A 22 18.05 5.27 5.13
C ILE A 22 19.22 6.18 5.49
N LYS A 23 19.07 6.98 6.54
CA LYS A 23 20.15 7.80 7.10
C LYS A 23 19.85 8.11 8.56
N GLN A 24 20.90 8.38 9.33
CA GLN A 24 20.81 8.83 10.70
C GLN A 24 21.87 9.90 10.95
N ASP A 25 21.50 10.91 11.72
CA ASP A 25 22.42 11.87 12.32
C ASP A 25 22.26 11.88 13.85
N ALA A 26 22.90 12.85 14.51
CA ALA A 26 22.90 12.96 15.97
C ALA A 26 21.50 13.22 16.58
N TYR A 27 20.54 13.69 15.79
CA TYR A 27 19.23 14.16 16.26
C TYR A 27 18.05 13.46 15.59
N SER A 28 18.26 12.81 14.44
CA SER A 28 17.18 12.22 13.65
C SER A 28 17.59 10.98 12.87
N ALA A 29 16.60 10.16 12.51
CA ALA A 29 16.76 9.00 11.64
C ALA A 29 15.63 8.95 10.62
N ASP A 30 16.00 8.78 9.35
CA ASP A 30 15.06 8.57 8.26
C ASP A 30 14.86 7.07 8.09
N LEU A 31 13.64 6.61 8.38
CA LEU A 31 13.24 5.22 8.19
C LEU A 31 12.34 5.10 6.97
N ARG A 32 12.63 4.12 6.11
CA ARG A 32 11.73 3.72 5.03
C ARG A 32 10.90 2.54 5.47
N PHE A 33 9.59 2.74 5.49
CA PHE A 33 8.61 1.68 5.66
C PHE A 33 8.15 1.22 4.28
N THR A 34 8.19 -0.09 4.04
CA THR A 34 7.74 -0.71 2.80
C THR A 34 6.68 -1.75 3.13
N VAL A 35 5.53 -1.66 2.46
CA VAL A 35 4.48 -2.69 2.50
C VAL A 35 4.43 -3.32 1.11
N GLN A 36 4.60 -4.63 1.05
CA GLN A 36 4.49 -5.40 -0.18
C GLN A 36 3.46 -6.51 0.04
N ASP A 37 2.61 -6.75 -0.95
CA ASP A 37 1.62 -7.80 -0.93
C ASP A 37 1.54 -8.54 -2.27
N THR A 38 0.88 -9.69 -2.27
CA THR A 38 0.65 -10.53 -3.46
C THR A 38 -0.82 -10.52 -3.89
N GLY A 39 -1.57 -9.48 -3.54
CA GLY A 39 -2.97 -9.32 -3.87
C GLY A 39 -3.21 -9.08 -5.36
N ILE A 40 -4.42 -8.68 -5.70
CA ILE A 40 -4.87 -8.47 -7.10
C ILE A 40 -4.08 -7.39 -7.86
N GLY A 41 -3.21 -6.63 -7.18
CA GLY A 41 -2.43 -5.55 -7.76
C GLY A 41 -3.28 -4.30 -8.07
N ILE A 42 -2.63 -3.33 -8.72
CA ILE A 42 -3.28 -2.09 -9.15
C ILE A 42 -3.00 -1.89 -10.65
N PRO A 43 -4.05 -1.73 -11.49
CA PRO A 43 -3.89 -1.44 -12.91
C PRO A 43 -3.01 -0.20 -13.16
N GLU A 44 -2.14 -0.25 -14.18
CA GLU A 44 -1.17 0.83 -14.47
C GLU A 44 -1.85 2.20 -14.72
N ASP A 45 -3.00 2.22 -15.37
CA ASP A 45 -3.80 3.41 -15.66
C ASP A 45 -4.44 4.04 -14.40
N VAL A 46 -4.44 3.31 -13.30
CA VAL A 46 -4.95 3.73 -11.99
C VAL A 46 -3.80 4.18 -11.08
N GLN A 47 -2.59 3.63 -11.24
CA GLN A 47 -1.45 3.89 -10.34
C GLN A 47 -1.10 5.38 -10.22
N SER A 48 -1.12 6.12 -11.34
CA SER A 48 -0.81 7.56 -11.38
C SER A 48 -1.80 8.43 -10.59
N ARG A 49 -3.00 7.90 -10.30
CA ARG A 49 -4.08 8.60 -9.62
C ARG A 49 -4.26 8.18 -8.16
N LEU A 50 -3.55 7.15 -7.68
CA LEU A 50 -3.68 6.60 -6.32
C LEU A 50 -3.45 7.62 -5.20
N PHE A 51 -2.59 8.61 -5.45
CA PHE A 51 -2.24 9.63 -4.46
C PHE A 51 -3.02 10.93 -4.66
N GLN A 52 -3.98 10.96 -5.58
CA GLN A 52 -4.96 12.03 -5.65
C GLN A 52 -6.00 11.81 -4.57
N SER A 53 -6.32 12.89 -3.84
CA SER A 53 -7.34 12.85 -2.80
C SER A 53 -8.67 12.31 -3.34
N PHE A 54 -9.30 11.39 -2.60
CA PHE A 54 -10.62 10.81 -2.90
C PHE A 54 -10.74 9.95 -4.16
N PHE A 55 -9.63 9.46 -4.73
CA PHE A 55 -9.65 8.59 -5.90
C PHE A 55 -9.84 7.10 -5.52
N GLN A 56 -10.85 6.45 -6.12
CA GLN A 56 -11.12 5.02 -5.97
C GLN A 56 -11.09 4.36 -7.35
N ALA A 57 -10.28 3.31 -7.51
CA ALA A 57 -10.00 2.66 -8.79
C ALA A 57 -11.24 2.07 -9.48
N ASP A 58 -12.24 1.61 -8.71
CA ASP A 58 -13.54 1.17 -9.23
C ASP A 58 -14.58 1.07 -8.10
N ALA A 59 -15.84 1.40 -8.38
CA ALA A 59 -16.97 1.30 -7.44
C ALA A 59 -17.46 -0.15 -7.24
N SER A 60 -17.08 -1.08 -8.11
CA SER A 60 -17.43 -2.51 -8.01
C SER A 60 -16.77 -3.21 -6.80
N THR A 61 -15.63 -2.70 -6.32
CA THR A 61 -14.91 -3.26 -5.16
C THR A 61 -15.54 -2.89 -3.81
N THR A 62 -16.39 -1.87 -3.74
CA THR A 62 -17.05 -1.41 -2.50
C THR A 62 -18.00 -2.45 -1.92
N ARG A 63 -18.63 -3.30 -2.75
CA ARG A 63 -19.55 -4.34 -2.25
C ARG A 63 -18.86 -5.55 -1.61
N LYS A 64 -17.59 -5.79 -1.94
CA LYS A 64 -16.87 -7.01 -1.52
C LYS A 64 -15.79 -6.73 -0.48
N TYR A 65 -15.33 -5.48 -0.40
CA TYR A 65 -14.19 -5.10 0.43
C TYR A 65 -14.36 -3.73 1.11
N GLY A 66 -15.54 -3.10 0.99
CA GLY A 66 -15.87 -1.83 1.65
C GLY A 66 -15.85 -1.93 3.16
#